data_AF-A0AAV8X0R2-F1
#
_entry.id   AF-A0AAV8X0R2-F1
#
_cell.length_a   1.000
_cell.length_b   1.000
_cell.length_c   1.000
_cell.angle_alpha   90.00
_cell.angle_beta   90.00
_cell.angle_gamma   90.00
#
_symmetry.space_group_name_H-M   'P 1'
#
loop_
_entity.id
_entity.type
_entity.pdbx_description
1 polymer ?
#
loop_
_entity_poly.entity_id
_entity_poly.type
_entity_poly.pdbx_seq_one_letter_code
_entity_poly.pdbx_strand_id
1 'polypeptide(L)'
;MVNTRSTRYDEETTTMDVDDRRTNDDDKRTVRRQNDDDKRTVKRQKDEEEKRRQEDERRRQEDERRRQEDERRRQEDRDEAERRHQEICESQQIINTRLNAFSGRIDGVEQQIDQENRGRNRKKIRGHQTAGTKEILEKIEGLEHQLHRTSIADSRDCSTSPATPLQHSSLMHTERSVHKMLKPPTYDGQSSWSMYRRQFEAAAKANGWTPQEMATSLVISLRGQALEILQSIPEEQQNDYDRIVGALEIRYGHKYLRQVYQSQIKSRQQRSNESLQEYEADIERLIHLAYPQAPKEFLEQIGIQTFIDGLVDTEMQQAFATWETRHDQ
;
A
#
# COMPACT_ATOMS: atom_id res chain seq x y z
N MET A 1 -56.37 -101.40 -120.19
CA MET A 1 -55.41 -101.84 -119.17
C MET A 1 -55.67 -101.05 -117.89
N VAL A 2 -55.62 -101.73 -116.75
CA VAL A 2 -56.08 -101.30 -115.43
C VAL A 2 -54.98 -100.51 -114.70
N ASN A 3 -55.35 -99.52 -113.85
CA ASN A 3 -55.09 -99.47 -112.38
C ASN A 3 -54.72 -98.09 -111.76
N THR A 4 -55.70 -97.50 -111.05
CA THR A 4 -55.75 -96.99 -109.64
C THR A 4 -54.88 -95.87 -109.04
N ARG A 5 -55.59 -95.08 -108.18
CA ARG A 5 -55.23 -94.38 -106.91
C ARG A 5 -54.48 -93.04 -107.05
N SER A 6 -54.64 -92.02 -106.19
CA SER A 6 -55.13 -91.92 -104.81
C SER A 6 -55.67 -90.50 -104.52
N THR A 7 -56.70 -90.41 -103.69
CA THR A 7 -57.31 -89.17 -103.16
C THR A 7 -56.44 -88.52 -102.07
N ARG A 8 -56.43 -87.18 -101.97
CA ARG A 8 -56.14 -86.49 -100.69
C ARG A 8 -56.78 -85.09 -100.65
N TYR A 9 -57.30 -84.78 -99.46
CA TYR A 9 -58.03 -83.60 -99.00
C TYR A 9 -57.11 -82.38 -98.83
N ASP A 10 -57.66 -81.17 -99.02
CA ASP A 10 -57.17 -79.95 -98.39
C ASP A 10 -58.33 -79.25 -97.67
N GLU A 11 -58.25 -79.21 -96.34
CA GLU A 11 -59.04 -78.34 -95.46
C GLU A 11 -58.18 -77.10 -95.16
N GLU A 12 -58.49 -75.96 -95.78
CA GLU A 12 -57.93 -74.67 -95.36
C GLU A 12 -58.57 -74.23 -94.04
N THR A 13 -57.79 -74.33 -92.96
CA THR A 13 -58.13 -73.79 -91.65
C THR A 13 -57.50 -72.41 -91.45
N THR A 14 -58.37 -71.42 -91.26
CA THR A 14 -58.10 -70.06 -90.78
C THR A 14 -57.05 -70.02 -89.68
N THR A 15 -55.87 -69.49 -90.01
CA THR A 15 -54.80 -69.13 -89.07
C THR A 15 -54.47 -67.65 -89.25
N MET A 16 -55.33 -66.79 -88.73
CA MET A 16 -55.02 -65.38 -88.47
C MET A 16 -55.41 -65.05 -87.03
N ASP A 17 -54.64 -64.16 -86.37
CA ASP A 17 -54.90 -63.53 -85.06
C ASP A 17 -54.25 -64.11 -83.77
N VAL A 18 -52.96 -64.47 -83.79
CA VAL A 18 -52.22 -64.76 -82.53
C VAL A 18 -51.01 -63.84 -82.29
N ASP A 19 -50.29 -63.38 -83.32
CA ASP A 19 -49.05 -62.62 -83.13
C ASP A 19 -49.24 -61.13 -82.80
N ASP A 20 -50.29 -60.47 -83.33
CA ASP A 20 -50.55 -59.04 -83.08
C ASP A 20 -51.11 -58.76 -81.67
N ARG A 21 -51.64 -59.78 -80.99
CA ARG A 21 -52.08 -59.65 -79.59
C ARG A 21 -50.91 -59.76 -78.61
N ARG A 22 -49.87 -60.53 -78.94
CA ARG A 22 -48.69 -60.73 -78.08
C ARG A 22 -47.80 -59.49 -78.02
N THR A 23 -47.54 -58.83 -79.15
CA THR A 23 -46.74 -57.59 -79.22
C THR A 23 -47.42 -56.45 -78.47
N ASN A 24 -48.74 -56.33 -78.61
CA ASN A 24 -49.55 -55.31 -77.93
C ASN A 24 -49.66 -55.55 -76.41
N ASP A 25 -49.62 -56.80 -75.95
CA ASP A 25 -49.57 -57.14 -74.53
C ASP A 25 -48.18 -56.92 -73.91
N ASP A 26 -47.09 -57.16 -74.65
CA ASP A 26 -45.73 -56.86 -74.21
C ASP A 26 -45.48 -55.34 -74.13
N ASP A 27 -45.96 -54.55 -75.10
CA ASP A 27 -45.93 -53.08 -75.06
C ASP A 27 -46.76 -52.49 -73.90
N LYS A 28 -47.92 -53.09 -73.60
CA LYS A 28 -48.68 -52.71 -72.39
C LYS A 28 -47.94 -53.05 -71.10
N ARG A 29 -47.12 -54.11 -71.11
CA ARG A 29 -46.32 -54.55 -69.95
C ARG A 29 -45.13 -53.63 -69.71
N THR A 30 -44.42 -53.21 -70.76
CA THR A 30 -43.32 -52.23 -70.67
C THR A 30 -43.85 -50.87 -70.24
N VAL A 31 -44.95 -50.38 -70.83
CA VAL A 31 -45.58 -49.11 -70.41
C VAL A 31 -46.04 -49.16 -68.95
N ARG A 32 -46.57 -50.29 -68.45
CA ARG A 32 -46.89 -50.46 -67.03
C ARG A 32 -45.66 -50.40 -66.14
N ARG A 33 -44.57 -51.08 -66.52
CA ARG A 33 -43.30 -51.05 -65.77
C ARG A 33 -42.71 -49.64 -65.72
N GLN A 34 -42.69 -48.91 -66.85
CA GLN A 34 -42.26 -47.51 -66.90
C GLN A 34 -43.09 -46.64 -65.95
N ASN A 35 -44.42 -46.75 -65.99
CA ASN A 35 -45.30 -46.00 -65.10
C ASN A 35 -45.12 -46.35 -63.61
N ASP A 36 -44.84 -47.62 -63.31
CA ASP A 36 -44.56 -48.07 -61.94
C ASP A 36 -43.20 -47.58 -61.43
N ASP A 37 -42.19 -47.56 -62.31
CA ASP A 37 -40.87 -46.99 -62.01
C ASP A 37 -40.98 -45.48 -61.81
N ASP A 38 -41.65 -44.74 -62.70
CA ASP A 38 -41.91 -43.31 -62.57
C ASP A 38 -42.66 -42.96 -61.27
N LYS A 39 -43.66 -43.77 -60.90
CA LYS A 39 -44.34 -43.64 -59.60
C LYS A 39 -43.40 -43.84 -58.41
N ARG A 40 -42.46 -44.79 -58.50
CA ARG A 40 -41.45 -45.02 -57.45
C ARG A 40 -40.47 -43.84 -57.37
N THR A 41 -40.03 -43.28 -58.50
CA THR A 41 -39.15 -42.11 -58.53
C THR A 41 -39.82 -40.88 -57.93
N VAL A 42 -41.07 -40.61 -58.32
CA VAL A 42 -41.85 -39.48 -57.76
C VAL A 42 -42.10 -39.66 -56.26
N LYS A 43 -42.39 -40.89 -55.81
CA LYS A 43 -42.54 -41.18 -54.38
C LYS A 43 -41.24 -40.94 -53.61
N ARG A 44 -40.10 -41.44 -54.12
CA ARG A 44 -38.78 -41.19 -53.52
C ARG A 44 -38.46 -39.70 -53.42
N GLN A 45 -38.73 -38.93 -54.48
CA GLN A 45 -38.51 -37.48 -54.46
C GLN A 45 -39.38 -36.78 -53.41
N LYS A 46 -40.66 -37.16 -53.28
CA LYS A 46 -41.54 -36.63 -52.23
C LYS A 46 -41.04 -36.99 -50.82
N ASP A 47 -40.65 -38.23 -50.59
CA ASP A 47 -40.13 -38.70 -49.30
C ASP A 47 -38.81 -37.98 -48.94
N GLU A 48 -37.94 -37.73 -49.92
CA GLU A 48 -36.70 -36.96 -49.74
C GLU A 48 -36.97 -35.48 -49.48
N GLU A 49 -37.92 -34.87 -50.18
CA GLU A 49 -38.32 -33.49 -49.95
C GLU A 49 -38.95 -33.31 -48.56
N GLU A 50 -39.77 -34.26 -48.12
CA GLU A 50 -40.35 -34.27 -46.77
C GLU A 50 -39.28 -34.43 -45.70
N LYS A 51 -38.29 -35.31 -45.89
CA LYS A 51 -37.13 -35.41 -44.99
C LYS A 51 -36.34 -34.11 -44.89
N ARG A 52 -36.10 -33.43 -46.02
CA ARG A 52 -35.41 -32.13 -46.03
C ARG A 52 -36.19 -31.07 -45.25
N ARG A 53 -37.51 -31.01 -45.43
CA ARG A 53 -38.38 -30.09 -44.67
C ARG A 53 -38.33 -30.37 -43.17
N GLN A 54 -38.38 -31.64 -42.76
CA GLN A 54 -38.26 -32.04 -41.36
C GLN A 54 -36.88 -31.71 -40.78
N GLU A 55 -35.81 -31.88 -41.55
CA GLU A 55 -34.45 -31.52 -41.13
C GLU A 55 -34.28 -30.01 -40.98
N ASP A 56 -34.77 -29.20 -41.93
CA ASP A 56 -34.74 -27.74 -41.85
C ASP A 56 -35.54 -27.23 -40.65
N GLU A 57 -36.68 -27.84 -40.34
CA GLU A 57 -37.48 -27.48 -39.18
C GLU A 57 -36.77 -27.81 -37.85
N ARG A 58 -36.08 -28.96 -37.78
CA ARG A 58 -35.22 -29.30 -36.63
C ARG A 58 -34.08 -28.30 -36.46
N ARG A 59 -33.42 -27.91 -37.56
CA ARG A 59 -32.34 -26.90 -37.54
C ARG A 59 -32.85 -25.56 -37.01
N ARG A 60 -34.03 -25.11 -37.48
CA ARG A 60 -34.66 -23.87 -36.98
C ARG A 60 -34.96 -23.93 -35.48
N GLN A 61 -35.51 -25.05 -35.00
CA GLN A 61 -35.78 -25.24 -33.57
C GLN A 61 -34.49 -25.27 -32.74
N GLU A 62 -33.42 -25.87 -33.25
CA GLU A 62 -32.12 -25.88 -32.59
C GLU A 62 -31.50 -24.47 -32.53
N ASP A 63 -31.54 -23.72 -33.64
CA ASP A 63 -31.06 -22.34 -33.69
C ASP A 63 -31.83 -21.43 -32.74
N GLU A 64 -33.15 -21.62 -32.60
CA GLU A 64 -33.97 -20.87 -31.66
C GLU A 64 -33.62 -21.19 -30.21
N ARG A 65 -33.38 -22.47 -29.87
CA ARG A 65 -32.90 -22.86 -28.54
C ARG A 65 -31.53 -22.26 -28.22
N ARG A 66 -30.60 -22.27 -29.18
CA ARG A 66 -29.27 -21.65 -29.02
C ARG A 66 -29.40 -20.15 -28.76
N ARG A 67 -30.27 -19.45 -29.48
CA ARG A 67 -30.54 -18.01 -29.23
C ARG A 67 -31.10 -17.75 -27.84
N GLN A 68 -32.05 -18.56 -27.38
CA GLN A 68 -32.61 -18.43 -26.03
C GLN A 68 -31.56 -18.72 -24.95
N GLU A 69 -30.68 -19.69 -25.16
CA GLU A 69 -29.59 -19.98 -24.24
C GLU A 69 -28.56 -18.85 -24.19
N ASP A 70 -28.20 -18.28 -25.35
CA ASP A 70 -27.30 -17.12 -25.42
C ASP A 70 -27.89 -15.88 -24.73
N GLU A 71 -29.21 -15.64 -24.89
CA GLU A 71 -29.90 -14.56 -24.18
C GLU A 71 -29.90 -14.78 -22.67
N ARG A 72 -30.13 -16.01 -22.21
CA ARG A 72 -30.04 -16.36 -20.78
C ARG A 72 -28.64 -16.15 -20.23
N ARG A 73 -27.60 -16.61 -20.93
CA ARG A 73 -26.20 -16.41 -20.52
C ARG A 73 -25.85 -14.93 -20.41
N ARG A 74 -26.25 -14.12 -21.40
CA ARG A 74 -26.07 -12.66 -21.35
C ARG A 74 -26.80 -12.01 -20.18
N GLN A 75 -27.95 -12.55 -19.79
CA GLN A 75 -28.67 -12.04 -18.62
C GLN A 75 -27.96 -12.43 -17.32
N GLU A 76 -27.52 -13.68 -17.20
CA GLU A 76 -26.75 -14.17 -16.04
C GLU A 76 -25.46 -13.36 -15.86
N ASP A 77 -24.73 -13.06 -16.95
CA ASP A 77 -23.54 -12.19 -16.93
C ASP A 77 -23.87 -10.76 -16.46
N ARG A 78 -25.02 -10.20 -16.88
CA ARG A 78 -25.48 -8.87 -16.42
C ARG A 78 -25.82 -8.87 -14.94
N ASP A 79 -26.58 -9.86 -14.48
CA ASP A 79 -27.00 -9.98 -13.08
C ASP A 79 -25.78 -10.25 -12.16
N GLU A 80 -24.77 -10.97 -12.65
CA GLU A 80 -23.50 -11.14 -11.93
C GLU A 80 -22.68 -9.84 -11.88
N ALA A 81 -22.60 -9.09 -12.98
CA ALA A 81 -21.93 -7.79 -13.00
C ALA A 81 -22.60 -6.79 -12.04
N GLU A 82 -23.93 -6.75 -11.98
CA GLU A 82 -24.68 -5.92 -11.04
C GLU A 82 -24.41 -6.31 -9.58
N ARG A 83 -24.39 -7.61 -9.26
CA ARG A 83 -24.02 -8.09 -7.92
C ARG A 83 -22.62 -7.65 -7.51
N ARG A 84 -21.63 -7.84 -8.38
CA ARG A 84 -20.26 -7.38 -8.14
C ARG A 84 -20.18 -5.86 -7.94
N HIS A 85 -20.93 -5.10 -8.74
CA HIS A 85 -20.98 -3.65 -8.59
C HIS A 85 -21.61 -3.22 -7.26
N GLN A 86 -22.64 -3.93 -6.81
CA GLN A 86 -23.28 -3.67 -5.53
C GLN A 86 -22.34 -3.96 -4.36
N GLU A 87 -21.64 -5.10 -4.38
CA GLU A 87 -20.62 -5.44 -3.37
C GLU A 87 -19.50 -4.39 -3.30
N ILE A 88 -19.04 -3.89 -4.45
CA ILE A 88 -18.05 -2.80 -4.51
C ILE A 88 -18.61 -1.53 -3.87
N CYS A 89 -19.84 -1.13 -4.20
CA CYS A 89 -20.47 0.06 -3.62
C CYS A 89 -20.61 -0.04 -2.09
N GLU A 90 -21.03 -1.21 -1.59
CA GLU A 90 -21.17 -1.47 -0.15
C GLU A 90 -19.81 -1.40 0.56
N SER A 91 -18.79 -2.04 -0.02
CA SER A 91 -17.41 -1.98 0.49
C SER A 91 -16.88 -0.55 0.53
N GLN A 92 -17.11 0.22 -0.53
CA GLN A 92 -16.67 1.61 -0.63
C GLN A 92 -17.37 2.50 0.41
N GLN A 93 -18.65 2.24 0.69
CA GLN A 93 -19.38 2.95 1.74
C GLN A 93 -18.81 2.66 3.14
N ILE A 94 -18.42 1.42 3.43
CA ILE A 94 -17.78 1.05 4.70
C ILE A 94 -16.44 1.77 4.84
N ILE A 95 -15.63 1.78 3.78
CA ILE A 95 -14.32 2.46 3.76
C ILE A 95 -14.51 3.96 4.02
N ASN A 96 -15.39 4.62 3.29
CA ASN A 96 -15.66 6.05 3.46
C ASN A 96 -16.14 6.37 4.89
N THR A 97 -16.98 5.51 5.48
CA THR A 97 -17.44 5.67 6.86
C THR A 97 -16.28 5.59 7.85
N ARG A 98 -15.37 4.62 7.66
CA ARG A 98 -14.20 4.45 8.53
C ARG A 98 -13.19 5.59 8.37
N LEU A 99 -12.96 6.07 7.15
CA LEU A 99 -12.08 7.20 6.87
C LEU A 99 -12.60 8.48 7.54
N ASN A 100 -13.91 8.75 7.45
CA ASN A 100 -14.52 9.89 8.12
C ASN A 100 -14.40 9.80 9.65
N ALA A 101 -14.61 8.61 10.23
CA ALA A 101 -14.42 8.40 11.67
C ALA A 101 -12.96 8.60 12.11
N PHE A 102 -12.00 8.16 11.28
CA PHE A 102 -10.58 8.36 11.55
C PHE A 102 -10.18 9.84 11.45
N SER A 103 -10.64 10.55 10.41
CA SER A 103 -10.43 11.99 10.26
C SER A 103 -10.90 12.75 11.50
N GLY A 104 -12.10 12.46 12.01
CA GLY A 104 -12.60 13.11 13.22
C GLY A 104 -11.76 12.83 14.48
N ARG A 105 -11.08 11.68 14.54
CA ARG A 105 -10.15 11.37 15.65
C ARG A 105 -8.85 12.16 15.52
N ILE A 106 -8.33 12.34 14.30
CA ILE A 106 -7.16 13.19 14.04
C ILE A 106 -7.47 14.62 14.46
N ASP A 107 -8.60 15.17 14.00
CA ASP A 107 -9.02 16.53 14.36
C ASP A 107 -9.12 16.71 15.88
N GLY A 108 -9.59 15.67 16.59
CA GLY A 108 -9.62 15.66 18.06
C GLY A 108 -8.24 15.69 18.71
N VAL A 109 -7.29 14.91 18.18
CA VAL A 109 -5.89 14.90 18.67
C VAL A 109 -5.22 16.24 18.41
N GLU A 110 -5.42 16.84 17.23
CA GLU A 110 -4.90 18.16 16.89
C GLU A 110 -5.40 19.24 17.86
N GLN A 111 -6.71 19.25 18.13
CA GLN A 111 -7.30 20.17 19.11
C GLN A 111 -6.71 19.97 20.50
N GLN A 112 -6.45 18.73 20.91
CA GLN A 112 -5.85 18.41 22.21
C GLN A 112 -4.41 18.92 22.30
N ILE A 113 -3.60 18.72 21.26
CA ILE A 113 -2.22 19.22 21.19
C ILE A 113 -2.22 20.76 21.29
N ASP A 114 -3.09 21.43 20.54
CA ASP A 114 -3.22 22.89 20.57
C ASP A 114 -3.59 23.41 21.96
N GLN A 115 -4.55 22.76 22.61
CA GLN A 115 -5.00 23.15 23.94
C GLN A 115 -3.90 22.94 24.99
N GLU A 116 -3.16 21.83 24.90
CA GLU A 116 -2.04 21.55 25.79
C GLU A 116 -0.87 22.52 25.58
N ASN A 117 -0.53 22.83 24.32
CA ASN A 117 0.50 23.81 23.98
C ASN A 117 0.15 25.21 24.51
N ARG A 118 -1.11 25.66 24.35
CA ARG A 118 -1.59 26.91 24.98
C ARG A 118 -1.46 26.87 26.50
N GLY A 119 -1.82 25.75 27.12
CA GLY A 119 -1.71 25.54 28.57
C GLY A 119 -0.27 25.59 29.09
N ARG A 120 0.66 24.89 28.44
CA ARG A 120 2.10 24.91 28.76
C ARG A 120 2.67 26.31 28.59
N ASN A 121 2.34 27.00 27.50
CA ASN A 121 2.83 28.35 27.24
C ASN A 121 2.34 29.34 28.32
N ARG A 122 1.05 29.27 28.71
CA ARG A 122 0.49 30.09 29.80
C ARG A 122 1.18 29.84 31.14
N LYS A 123 1.44 28.57 31.50
CA LYS A 123 2.15 28.21 32.74
C LYS A 123 3.59 28.75 32.75
N LYS A 124 4.28 28.69 31.61
CA LYS A 124 5.66 29.19 31.46
C LYS A 124 5.73 30.70 31.63
N ILE A 125 4.84 31.45 30.98
CA ILE A 125 4.74 32.92 31.13
C ILE A 125 4.48 33.31 32.59
N ARG A 126 3.51 32.66 33.25
CA ARG A 126 3.20 32.92 34.66
C ARG A 126 4.41 32.63 35.56
N GLY A 127 5.13 31.53 35.31
CA GLY A 127 6.35 31.20 36.05
C GLY A 127 7.42 32.29 35.95
N HIS A 128 7.70 32.78 34.74
CA HIS A 128 8.63 33.89 34.54
C HIS A 128 8.18 35.19 35.23
N GLN A 129 6.89 35.52 35.17
CA GLN A 129 6.35 36.69 35.87
C GLN A 129 6.49 36.57 37.39
N THR A 130 6.18 35.40 37.96
CA THR A 130 6.26 35.18 39.42
C THR A 130 7.71 35.22 39.93
N ALA A 131 8.64 34.65 39.16
CA ALA A 131 10.07 34.71 39.47
C ALA A 131 10.59 36.16 39.41
N GLY A 132 10.22 36.91 38.36
CA GLY A 132 10.57 38.32 38.24
C GLY A 132 10.01 39.18 39.36
N THR A 133 8.74 38.96 39.78
CA THR A 133 8.17 39.69 40.93
C THR A 133 8.89 39.39 42.24
N LYS A 134 9.32 38.14 42.47
CA LYS A 134 10.10 37.79 43.67
C LYS A 134 11.47 38.47 43.66
N GLU A 135 12.15 38.46 42.53
CA GLU A 135 13.46 39.11 42.38
C GLU A 135 13.37 40.63 42.60
N ILE A 136 12.29 41.27 42.13
CA ILE A 136 12.04 42.69 42.38
C ILE A 136 11.76 42.94 43.86
N LEU A 137 10.94 42.10 44.52
CA LEU A 137 10.65 42.24 45.95
C LEU A 137 11.89 42.07 46.82
N GLU A 138 12.72 41.06 46.57
CA GLU A 138 13.99 40.86 47.30
C GLU A 138 14.94 42.06 47.12
N LYS A 139 14.99 42.65 45.92
CA LYS A 139 15.78 43.88 45.70
C LYS A 139 15.23 45.07 46.47
N ILE A 140 13.90 45.21 46.58
CA ILE A 140 13.27 46.28 47.37
C ILE A 140 13.60 46.11 48.85
N GLU A 141 13.41 44.91 49.43
CA GLU A 141 13.80 44.62 50.82
C GLU A 141 15.30 44.89 51.05
N GLY A 142 16.16 44.48 50.11
CA GLY A 142 17.59 44.76 50.17
C GLY A 142 17.93 46.25 50.19
N LEU A 143 17.23 47.06 49.37
CA LEU A 143 17.37 48.50 49.35
C LEU A 143 16.86 49.16 50.64
N GLU A 144 15.77 48.68 51.22
CA GLU A 144 15.26 49.16 52.52
C GLU A 144 16.26 48.87 53.65
N HIS A 145 16.90 47.70 53.65
CA HIS A 145 17.97 47.35 54.58
C HIS A 145 19.25 48.18 54.39
N GLN A 146 19.54 48.66 53.19
CA GLN A 146 20.63 49.60 52.94
C GLN A 146 20.29 51.00 53.48
N LEU A 147 19.06 51.47 53.24
CA LEU A 147 18.56 52.77 53.70
C LEU A 147 18.57 52.89 55.24
N HIS A 148 18.15 51.83 55.95
CA HIS A 148 18.21 51.77 57.41
C HIS A 148 19.65 51.80 57.95
N ARG A 149 20.60 51.19 57.24
CA ARG A 149 22.02 51.19 57.62
C ARG A 149 22.65 52.57 57.50
N THR A 150 22.30 53.31 56.45
CA THR A 150 22.77 54.69 56.26
C THR A 150 22.09 55.68 57.21
N SER A 151 20.87 55.40 57.67
CA SER A 151 20.18 56.25 58.65
C SER A 151 20.72 56.13 60.08
N ILE A 152 21.44 55.07 60.43
CA ILE A 152 22.07 54.87 61.76
C ILE A 152 23.48 55.52 61.83
N ALA A 153 24.03 55.97 60.69
CA ALA A 153 25.39 56.50 60.60
C ALA A 153 25.51 58.03 60.76
N ASP A 154 24.46 58.73 61.21
CA ASP A 154 24.53 60.16 61.56
C ASP A 154 24.50 60.36 63.09
N SER A 155 25.65 60.14 63.74
CA SER A 155 26.10 60.87 64.94
C SER A 155 27.41 60.29 65.49
N ARG A 156 28.55 60.89 65.08
CA ARG A 156 29.63 61.41 65.95
C ARG A 156 30.93 61.66 65.16
N ASP A 157 31.49 62.84 65.41
CA ASP A 157 32.82 63.33 65.00
C ASP A 157 33.98 62.39 65.35
N CYS A 158 35.01 62.37 64.50
CA CYS A 158 36.32 63.02 64.78
C CYS A 158 37.47 62.36 63.99
N SER A 159 38.16 63.17 63.20
CA SER A 159 39.60 63.22 62.90
C SER A 159 40.46 61.96 63.13
N THR A 160 41.20 61.53 62.08
CA THR A 160 42.68 61.65 61.97
C THR A 160 43.20 60.72 60.86
N SER A 161 43.85 61.32 59.85
CA SER A 161 44.73 60.67 58.84
C SER A 161 46.10 60.32 59.48
N PRO A 162 47.00 59.46 58.93
CA PRO A 162 47.38 59.46 57.51
C PRO A 162 47.81 58.13 56.84
N ALA A 163 47.76 58.15 55.50
CA ALA A 163 48.69 57.62 54.47
C ALA A 163 49.28 56.17 54.52
N THR A 164 48.84 55.34 53.55
CA THR A 164 49.56 54.48 52.54
C THR A 164 50.94 53.85 52.84
N PRO A 165 51.30 52.65 52.30
CA PRO A 165 51.23 52.34 50.85
C PRO A 165 50.92 50.88 50.39
N LEU A 166 50.57 50.81 49.11
CA LEU A 166 50.48 49.69 48.16
C LEU A 166 51.22 48.38 48.50
N GLN A 167 50.52 47.25 48.37
CA GLN A 167 51.09 46.01 47.86
C GLN A 167 50.13 45.33 46.87
N HIS A 168 50.63 45.17 45.64
CA HIS A 168 50.12 44.26 44.64
C HIS A 168 50.24 42.82 45.14
N SER A 169 49.16 42.05 45.10
CA SER A 169 49.25 40.62 44.81
C SER A 169 47.97 40.14 44.16
N SER A 170 48.10 39.98 42.84
CA SER A 170 47.24 39.21 41.97
C SER A 170 46.93 37.84 42.57
N LEU A 171 45.65 37.53 42.71
CA LEU A 171 45.12 36.17 42.63
C LEU A 171 43.71 36.28 42.03
N MET A 172 43.65 36.23 40.71
CA MET A 172 42.44 35.96 39.94
C MET A 172 41.97 34.53 40.27
N HIS A 173 41.33 34.35 41.43
CA HIS A 173 40.40 33.26 41.58
C HIS A 173 39.13 33.70 40.89
N THR A 174 39.05 33.39 39.59
CA THR A 174 37.76 33.29 38.92
C THR A 174 36.91 32.36 39.77
N GLU A 175 35.99 32.94 40.53
CA GLU A 175 34.89 32.22 41.15
C GLU A 175 34.21 31.47 40.02
N ARG A 176 34.49 30.16 39.98
CA ARG A 176 33.90 29.24 39.04
C ARG A 176 32.44 29.15 39.44
N SER A 177 31.64 30.05 38.86
CA SER A 177 30.18 30.03 38.93
C SER A 177 29.75 28.57 38.76
N VAL A 178 28.92 28.08 39.68
CA VAL A 178 28.40 26.72 39.68
C VAL A 178 27.47 26.57 38.48
N HIS A 179 28.04 26.50 37.28
CA HIS A 179 27.31 26.33 36.04
C HIS A 179 26.66 24.95 36.09
N LYS A 180 25.32 24.90 36.17
CA LYS A 180 24.55 23.68 35.97
C LYS A 180 24.93 23.11 34.60
N MET A 181 25.77 22.09 34.57
CA MET A 181 26.14 21.39 33.35
C MET A 181 24.88 20.79 32.72
N LEU A 182 24.67 21.05 31.44
CA LEU A 182 23.56 20.50 30.67
C LEU A 182 23.77 18.99 30.51
N LYS A 183 22.85 18.18 31.04
CA LYS A 183 22.92 16.73 30.87
C LYS A 183 22.36 16.36 29.49
N PRO A 184 23.11 15.62 28.66
CA PRO A 184 22.62 15.17 27.38
C PRO A 184 21.49 14.14 27.58
N PRO A 185 20.55 14.06 26.64
CA PRO A 185 19.53 13.01 26.65
C PRO A 185 20.18 11.62 26.55
N THR A 186 19.46 10.59 26.98
CA THR A 186 19.89 9.20 26.77
C THR A 186 19.55 8.73 25.35
N TYR A 187 20.34 7.80 24.81
CA TYR A 187 20.11 7.21 23.50
C TYR A 187 19.95 5.70 23.57
N ASP A 188 18.83 5.20 23.06
CA ASP A 188 18.46 3.78 23.07
C ASP A 188 18.58 3.09 21.70
N GLY A 189 18.83 3.87 20.64
CA GLY A 189 18.91 3.39 19.25
C GLY A 189 17.59 3.46 18.49
N GLN A 190 16.47 3.88 19.10
CA GLN A 190 15.18 3.99 18.41
C GLN A 190 14.98 5.35 17.76
N SER A 191 15.52 6.40 18.37
CA SER A 191 15.44 7.77 17.83
C SER A 191 16.51 8.00 16.75
N SER A 192 16.29 8.98 15.87
CA SER A 192 17.25 9.33 14.81
C SER A 192 18.61 9.72 15.39
N TRP A 193 19.65 8.95 15.03
CA TRP A 193 21.04 9.20 15.47
C TRP A 193 21.50 10.62 15.14
N SER A 194 21.20 11.11 13.94
CA SER A 194 21.59 12.46 13.50
C SER A 194 20.96 13.60 14.32
N MET A 195 19.76 13.39 14.85
CA MET A 195 19.07 14.36 15.70
C MET A 195 19.63 14.31 17.12
N TYR A 196 19.84 13.11 17.64
CA TYR A 196 20.47 12.88 18.94
C TYR A 196 21.88 13.48 18.99
N ARG A 197 22.72 13.18 17.99
CA ARG A 197 24.09 13.69 17.89
C ARG A 197 24.13 15.21 17.90
N ARG A 198 23.22 15.89 17.17
CA ARG A 198 23.12 17.36 17.21
C ARG A 198 22.78 17.90 18.60
N GLN A 199 21.86 17.25 19.31
CA GLN A 199 21.52 17.64 20.69
C GLN A 199 22.69 17.42 21.65
N PHE A 200 23.40 16.30 21.49
CA PHE A 200 24.58 15.96 22.29
C PHE A 200 25.72 16.95 22.06
N GLU A 201 26.06 17.26 20.80
CA GLU A 201 27.11 18.22 20.44
C GLU A 201 26.76 19.64 20.92
N ALA A 202 25.48 20.03 20.88
CA ALA A 202 25.02 21.30 21.44
C ALA A 202 25.23 21.38 22.96
N ALA A 203 24.91 20.30 23.70
CA ALA A 203 25.17 20.21 25.14
C ALA A 203 26.68 20.22 25.45
N ALA A 204 27.49 19.49 24.67
CA ALA A 204 28.94 19.46 24.80
C ALA A 204 29.56 20.85 24.60
N LYS A 205 29.13 21.57 23.56
CA LYS A 205 29.58 22.93 23.27
C LYS A 205 29.21 23.92 24.37
N ALA A 206 28.00 23.81 24.91
CA ALA A 206 27.54 24.65 26.01
C ALA A 206 28.27 24.36 27.34
N ASN A 207 28.70 23.12 27.55
CA ASN A 207 29.45 22.72 28.74
C ASN A 207 30.98 22.86 28.58
N GLY A 208 31.48 23.16 27.38
CA GLY A 208 32.90 23.25 27.10
C GLY A 208 33.65 21.92 27.23
N TRP A 209 33.00 20.81 26.90
CA TRP A 209 33.59 19.48 27.06
C TRP A 209 34.79 19.24 26.15
N THR A 210 35.81 18.61 26.72
CA THR A 210 36.93 18.02 25.97
C THR A 210 36.47 16.76 25.21
N PRO A 211 37.17 16.33 24.15
CA PRO A 211 36.82 15.10 23.43
C PRO A 211 36.73 13.85 24.33
N GLN A 212 37.55 13.77 25.38
CA GLN A 212 37.51 12.67 26.36
C GLN A 212 36.26 12.72 27.24
N GLU A 213 35.85 13.90 27.68
CA GLU A 213 34.60 14.10 28.43
C GLU A 213 33.37 13.84 27.55
N MET A 214 33.43 14.21 26.26
CA MET A 214 32.42 13.87 25.27
C MET A 214 32.30 12.36 25.09
N ALA A 215 33.41 11.64 24.94
CA ALA A 215 33.41 10.17 24.84
C ALA A 215 32.79 9.52 26.08
N THR A 216 33.25 9.92 27.27
CA THR A 216 32.77 9.39 28.55
C THR A 216 31.28 9.67 28.74
N SER A 217 30.84 10.91 28.47
CA SER A 217 29.43 11.27 28.59
C SER A 217 28.57 10.55 27.54
N LEU A 218 29.09 10.32 26.33
CA LEU A 218 28.37 9.61 25.29
C LEU A 218 28.15 8.16 25.72
N VAL A 219 29.19 7.46 26.19
CA VAL A 219 29.11 6.09 26.74
C VAL A 219 28.05 6.00 27.85
N ILE A 220 28.07 6.94 28.82
CA ILE A 220 27.12 6.95 29.93
C ILE A 220 25.68 7.20 29.46
N SER A 221 25.49 7.94 28.37
CA SER A 221 24.18 8.26 27.82
C SER A 221 23.55 7.13 26.99
N LEU A 222 24.35 6.15 26.53
CA LEU A 222 23.85 4.99 25.78
C LEU A 222 23.04 4.03 26.67
N ARG A 223 21.95 3.51 26.13
CA ARG A 223 21.03 2.56 26.78
C ARG A 223 20.57 1.50 25.78
N GLY A 224 20.03 0.39 26.28
CA GLY A 224 19.40 -0.65 25.44
C GLY A 224 20.34 -1.18 24.34
N GLN A 225 19.80 -1.36 23.14
CA GLN A 225 20.55 -1.88 21.98
C GLN A 225 21.71 -0.96 21.59
N ALA A 226 21.58 0.36 21.77
CA ALA A 226 22.65 1.29 21.47
C ALA A 226 23.87 1.12 22.40
N LEU A 227 23.71 0.55 23.60
CA LEU A 227 24.84 0.25 24.48
C LEU A 227 25.68 -0.94 23.98
N GLU A 228 25.08 -1.90 23.28
CA GLU A 228 25.74 -3.11 22.79
C GLU A 228 26.90 -2.80 21.82
N ILE A 229 26.87 -1.65 21.15
CA ILE A 229 27.94 -1.24 20.24
C ILE A 229 29.29 -1.11 20.95
N LEU A 230 29.30 -0.88 22.27
CA LEU A 230 30.53 -0.80 23.03
C LEU A 230 31.26 -2.15 23.05
N GLN A 231 30.55 -3.27 22.86
CA GLN A 231 31.18 -4.58 22.70
C GLN A 231 31.99 -4.70 21.40
N SER A 232 31.64 -3.92 20.36
CA SER A 232 32.38 -3.89 19.10
C SER A 232 33.60 -2.97 19.10
N ILE A 233 33.80 -2.19 20.18
CA ILE A 233 34.90 -1.22 20.31
C ILE A 233 35.83 -1.70 21.43
N PRO A 234 37.15 -1.88 21.17
CA PRO A 234 38.11 -2.20 22.22
C PRO A 234 38.06 -1.18 23.37
N GLU A 235 38.14 -1.65 24.61
CA GLU A 235 37.98 -0.82 25.82
C GLU A 235 38.96 0.37 25.85
N GLU A 236 40.19 0.16 25.37
CA GLU A 236 41.24 1.18 25.22
C GLU A 236 40.83 2.34 24.29
N GLN A 237 39.90 2.11 23.37
CA GLN A 237 39.42 3.07 22.37
C GLN A 237 38.05 3.66 22.72
N GLN A 238 37.41 3.24 23.83
CA GLN A 238 36.13 3.80 24.28
C GLN A 238 36.27 5.21 24.91
N ASN A 239 37.50 5.71 25.04
CA ASN A 239 37.78 7.09 25.43
C ASN A 239 37.90 8.04 24.23
N ASP A 240 37.84 7.52 23.01
CA ASP A 240 37.90 8.28 21.76
C ASP A 240 36.48 8.53 21.23
N TYR A 241 36.09 9.81 21.23
CA TYR A 241 34.76 10.24 20.79
C TYR A 241 34.50 9.88 19.32
N ASP A 242 35.48 10.05 18.44
CA ASP A 242 35.29 9.84 17.01
C ASP A 242 35.08 8.36 16.69
N ARG A 243 35.69 7.46 17.48
CA ARG A 243 35.50 6.01 17.35
C ARG A 243 34.09 5.58 17.74
N ILE A 244 33.57 6.10 18.85
CA ILE A 244 32.21 5.79 19.30
C ILE A 244 31.17 6.36 18.33
N VAL A 245 31.36 7.61 17.89
CA VAL A 245 30.51 8.23 16.87
C VAL A 245 30.57 7.45 15.56
N GLY A 246 31.75 7.02 15.12
CA GLY A 246 31.91 6.21 13.91
C GLY A 246 31.13 4.89 13.97
N ALA A 247 31.20 4.17 15.10
CA ALA A 247 30.44 2.94 15.30
C ALA A 247 28.92 3.20 15.33
N LEU A 248 28.48 4.28 15.99
CA LEU A 248 27.08 4.72 16.00
C LEU A 248 26.59 5.13 14.61
N GLU A 249 27.43 5.80 13.82
CA GLU A 249 27.12 6.22 12.45
C GLU A 249 27.03 5.02 11.50
N ILE A 250 27.84 3.98 11.71
CA ILE A 250 27.74 2.74 10.93
C ILE A 250 26.42 2.01 11.23
N ARG A 251 26.06 1.87 12.52
CA ARG A 251 24.89 1.06 12.92
C ARG A 251 23.57 1.82 12.82
N TYR A 252 23.56 3.10 13.17
CA TYR A 252 22.37 3.95 13.28
C TYR A 252 22.40 5.18 12.37
N GLY A 253 23.49 5.40 11.64
CA GLY A 253 23.61 6.54 10.73
C GLY A 253 22.73 6.41 9.50
N HIS A 254 22.39 7.56 8.95
CA HIS A 254 21.31 7.69 7.97
C HIS A 254 21.61 6.95 6.65
N LYS A 255 22.89 6.81 6.28
CA LYS A 255 23.29 6.15 5.03
C LYS A 255 23.04 4.64 5.07
N TYR A 256 23.34 4.00 6.21
CA TYR A 256 23.09 2.57 6.40
C TYR A 256 21.61 2.31 6.67
N LEU A 257 20.96 3.13 7.51
CA LEU A 257 19.52 3.05 7.76
C LEU A 257 18.71 3.20 6.48
N ARG A 258 19.09 4.10 5.57
CA ARG A 258 18.45 4.24 4.25
C ARG A 258 18.44 2.91 3.48
N GLN A 259 19.58 2.24 3.37
CA GLN A 259 19.66 0.96 2.65
C GLN A 259 18.84 -0.14 3.34
N VAL A 260 18.85 -0.15 4.67
CA VAL A 260 18.02 -1.07 5.46
C VAL A 260 16.53 -0.80 5.21
N TYR A 261 16.07 0.45 5.24
CA TYR A 261 14.67 0.78 4.97
C TYR A 261 14.28 0.52 3.51
N GLN A 262 15.16 0.81 2.54
CA GLN A 262 14.94 0.43 1.14
C GLN A 262 14.80 -1.09 0.97
N SER A 263 15.62 -1.87 1.68
CA SER A 263 15.51 -3.33 1.68
C SER A 263 14.21 -3.78 2.35
N GLN A 264 13.83 -3.15 3.48
CA GLN A 264 12.59 -3.46 4.20
C GLN A 264 11.37 -3.21 3.33
N ILE A 265 11.30 -2.07 2.63
CA ILE A 265 10.26 -1.73 1.63
C ILE A 265 10.17 -2.84 0.58
N LYS A 266 11.29 -3.21 -0.06
CA LYS A 266 11.30 -4.24 -1.11
C LYS A 266 10.86 -5.63 -0.62
N SER A 267 11.16 -5.97 0.62
CA SER A 267 10.79 -7.25 1.23
C SER A 267 9.45 -7.21 1.96
N ARG A 268 8.77 -6.05 1.96
CA ARG A 268 7.58 -5.85 2.76
C ARG A 268 6.41 -6.58 2.09
N GLN A 269 5.80 -7.48 2.85
CA GLN A 269 4.54 -8.13 2.49
C GLN A 269 3.60 -8.00 3.67
N GLN A 270 2.31 -7.80 3.40
CA GLN A 270 1.27 -7.79 4.39
C GLN A 270 1.29 -9.14 5.14
N ARG A 271 1.13 -9.10 6.46
CA ARG A 271 1.02 -10.34 7.25
C ARG A 271 -0.42 -10.84 7.22
N SER A 272 -0.61 -12.16 7.35
CA SER A 272 -1.95 -12.78 7.37
C SER A 272 -2.87 -12.27 8.49
N ASN A 273 -2.30 -11.67 9.54
CA ASN A 273 -3.01 -11.08 10.67
C ASN A 273 -2.91 -9.55 10.75
N GLU A 274 -2.34 -8.90 9.74
CA GLU A 274 -2.13 -7.45 9.70
C GLU A 274 -3.21 -6.78 8.87
N SER A 275 -3.82 -5.73 9.43
CA SER A 275 -4.83 -4.98 8.71
C SER A 275 -4.19 -4.15 7.58
N LEU A 276 -4.96 -3.86 6.54
CA LEU A 276 -4.50 -3.03 5.42
C LEU A 276 -4.04 -1.63 5.88
N GLN A 277 -4.64 -1.09 6.94
CA GLN A 277 -4.27 0.22 7.51
C GLN A 277 -2.94 0.17 8.25
N GLU A 278 -2.69 -0.90 9.03
CA GLU A 278 -1.39 -1.10 9.68
C GLU A 278 -0.28 -1.34 8.66
N TYR A 279 -0.62 -2.06 7.59
CA TYR A 279 0.27 -2.33 6.47
C TYR A 279 0.66 -1.04 5.73
N GLU A 280 -0.32 -0.22 5.36
CA GLU A 280 -0.12 1.06 4.67
C GLU A 280 0.65 2.06 5.52
N ALA A 281 0.27 2.23 6.78
CA ALA A 281 0.97 3.13 7.70
C ALA A 281 2.44 2.71 7.91
N ASP A 282 2.73 1.41 7.94
CA ASP A 282 4.11 0.92 8.05
C ASP A 282 4.90 1.12 6.75
N ILE A 283 4.29 0.94 5.58
CA ILE A 283 4.91 1.28 4.28
C ILE A 283 5.21 2.78 4.21
N GLU A 284 4.25 3.64 4.55
CA GLU A 284 4.41 5.09 4.55
C GLU A 284 5.57 5.50 5.48
N ARG A 285 5.61 4.93 6.69
CA ARG A 285 6.70 5.15 7.65
C ARG A 285 8.04 4.72 7.06
N LEU A 286 8.14 3.54 6.44
CA LEU A 286 9.38 3.03 5.86
C LEU A 286 9.87 3.91 4.69
N ILE A 287 8.96 4.40 3.86
CA ILE A 287 9.26 5.25 2.70
C ILE A 287 9.83 6.60 3.15
N HIS A 288 9.23 7.24 4.15
CA HIS A 288 9.76 8.50 4.70
C HIS A 288 11.14 8.32 5.34
N LEU A 289 11.40 7.16 5.94
CA LEU A 289 12.71 6.84 6.52
C LEU A 289 13.76 6.51 5.45
N ALA A 290 13.38 5.87 4.35
CA ALA A 290 14.26 5.56 3.23
C ALA A 290 14.60 6.82 2.41
N TYR A 291 13.62 7.69 2.17
CA TYR A 291 13.70 8.80 1.22
C TYR A 291 13.28 10.15 1.83
N PRO A 292 13.94 10.64 2.89
CA PRO A 292 13.52 11.85 3.62
C PRO A 292 13.62 13.17 2.84
N GLN A 293 14.25 13.16 1.66
CA GLN A 293 14.45 14.34 0.81
C GLN A 293 13.80 14.18 -0.57
N ALA A 294 13.08 13.09 -0.82
CA ALA A 294 12.47 12.89 -2.13
C ALA A 294 11.14 13.67 -2.26
N PRO A 295 10.74 14.05 -3.49
CA PRO A 295 9.47 14.72 -3.74
C PRO A 295 8.27 13.86 -3.33
N LYS A 296 7.17 14.52 -2.93
CA LYS A 296 5.95 13.84 -2.46
C LYS A 296 5.36 12.92 -3.54
N GLU A 297 5.35 13.34 -4.80
CA GLU A 297 4.82 12.51 -5.90
C GLU A 297 5.61 11.20 -6.06
N PHE A 298 6.94 11.26 -5.90
CA PHE A 298 7.80 10.08 -5.97
C PHE A 298 7.58 9.12 -4.78
N LEU A 299 7.35 9.66 -3.58
CA LEU A 299 7.04 8.86 -2.40
C LEU A 299 5.68 8.15 -2.55
N GLU A 300 4.67 8.85 -3.07
CA GLU A 300 3.34 8.29 -3.34
C GLU A 300 3.43 7.15 -4.36
N GLN A 301 4.14 7.35 -5.47
CA GLN A 301 4.30 6.31 -6.49
C GLN A 301 4.99 5.05 -5.94
N ILE A 302 6.08 5.20 -5.18
CA ILE A 302 6.76 4.05 -4.54
C ILE A 302 5.84 3.40 -3.50
N GLY A 303 5.06 4.19 -2.76
CA GLY A 303 4.11 3.71 -1.76
C GLY A 303 3.04 2.83 -2.36
N ILE A 304 2.39 3.30 -3.42
CA ILE A 304 1.34 2.58 -4.13
C ILE A 304 1.89 1.27 -4.69
N GLN A 305 3.01 1.31 -5.41
CA GLN A 305 3.62 0.12 -5.99
C GLN A 305 3.97 -0.92 -4.92
N THR A 306 4.65 -0.49 -3.84
CA THR A 306 5.05 -1.39 -2.75
C THR A 306 3.83 -1.98 -2.04
N PHE A 307 2.77 -1.18 -1.87
CA PHE A 307 1.53 -1.63 -1.25
C PHE A 307 0.90 -2.74 -2.09
N ILE A 308 0.68 -2.51 -3.38
CA ILE A 308 0.08 -3.49 -4.30
C ILE A 308 0.92 -4.77 -4.38
N ASP A 309 2.24 -4.65 -4.54
CA ASP A 309 3.16 -5.77 -4.72
C ASP A 309 3.23 -6.69 -3.49
N GLY A 310 2.97 -6.16 -2.29
CA GLY A 310 3.05 -6.93 -1.04
C GLY A 310 1.72 -7.36 -0.44
N LEU A 311 0.59 -7.16 -1.11
CA LEU A 311 -0.72 -7.65 -0.62
C LEU A 311 -0.76 -9.19 -0.52
N VAL A 312 -1.37 -9.72 0.55
CA VAL A 312 -1.56 -11.17 0.72
C VAL A 312 -2.61 -11.72 -0.23
N ASP A 313 -3.64 -10.92 -0.49
CA ASP A 313 -4.75 -11.29 -1.35
C ASP A 313 -4.35 -11.11 -2.82
N THR A 314 -4.10 -12.23 -3.50
CA THR A 314 -3.67 -12.28 -4.89
C THR A 314 -4.74 -11.75 -5.85
N GLU A 315 -6.02 -11.85 -5.49
CA GLU A 315 -7.12 -11.35 -6.33
C GLU A 315 -7.23 -9.83 -6.23
N MET A 316 -7.11 -9.26 -5.01
CA MET A 316 -6.98 -7.81 -4.81
C MET A 316 -5.73 -7.26 -5.48
N GLN A 317 -4.58 -7.94 -5.34
CA GLN A 317 -3.33 -7.53 -5.99
C GLN A 317 -3.47 -7.42 -7.52
N GLN A 318 -4.09 -8.42 -8.17
CA GLN A 318 -4.33 -8.40 -9.62
C GLN A 318 -5.32 -7.30 -10.02
N ALA A 319 -6.35 -7.05 -9.21
CA ALA A 319 -7.31 -5.98 -9.45
C ALA A 319 -6.67 -4.59 -9.38
N PHE A 320 -5.80 -4.33 -8.40
CA PHE A 320 -5.09 -3.06 -8.29
C PHE A 320 -4.01 -2.88 -9.37
N ALA A 321 -3.26 -3.93 -9.71
CA ALA A 321 -2.24 -3.86 -10.78
C ALA A 321 -2.85 -3.59 -12.17
N THR A 322 -4.04 -4.17 -12.44
CA THR A 322 -4.75 -3.91 -13.70
C THR A 322 -5.39 -2.52 -13.75
N TRP A 323 -5.71 -1.92 -12.61
CA TRP A 323 -6.23 -0.56 -12.50
C TRP A 323 -5.15 0.49 -12.80
N GLU A 324 -3.94 0.32 -12.25
CA GLU A 324 -2.79 1.22 -12.48
C GLU A 324 -2.39 1.28 -13.97
N THR A 325 -2.36 0.13 -14.64
CA THR A 325 -2.02 0.03 -16.08
C THR A 325 -3.03 0.78 -16.98
N ARG A 326 -4.26 1.01 -16.50
CA ARG A 326 -5.35 1.65 -17.24
C ARG A 326 -5.45 3.16 -17.03
N HIS A 327 -4.72 3.71 -16.06
CA HIS A 327 -4.72 5.13 -15.71
C HIS A 327 -3.46 5.88 -16.18
N ASP A 328 -2.42 5.15 -16.61
CA ASP A 328 -1.19 5.71 -17.22
C ASP A 328 -1.23 5.79 -18.77
N GLN A 329 -2.36 5.43 -19.40
CA GLN A 329 -2.67 5.70 -20.84
C GLN A 329 -3.67 6.84 -20.97
#